data_AF-A0A0S7XCL5-F1
#
_entry.id   AF-A0A0S7XCL5-F1
#
_cell.length_a   1.000
_cell.length_b   1.000
_cell.length_c   1.000
_cell.angle_alpha   90.00
_cell.angle_beta   90.00
_cell.angle_gamma   90.00
#
_symmetry.space_group_name_H-M   'P 1'
#
loop_
_entity.id
_entity.type
_entity.pdbx_description
1 polymer ?
#
loop_
_entity_poly.entity_id
_entity_poly.type
_entity_poly.pdbx_seq_one_letter_code
_entity_poly.pdbx_strand_id
1 'polypeptide(L)'
;MEDSSYRDSELIEVFVAQNELEATMVKDMLESEGIDALIRSDQIVWYDGIAKAGRGYWGKVFVRDEDEPRAKELVADFIEKDEGSPH
;
A
#
# COMPACT_ATOMS: atom_id res chain seq x y z
N MET A 1 -19.89 -18.90 25.74
CA MET A 1 -18.66 -18.08 25.75
C MET A 1 -18.48 -17.67 24.31
N GLU A 2 -19.12 -16.57 23.93
CA GLU A 2 -19.02 -16.02 22.58
C GLU A 2 -17.74 -15.20 22.56
N ASP A 3 -16.67 -15.79 22.03
CA ASP A 3 -15.41 -15.11 21.78
C ASP A 3 -15.61 -14.23 20.53
N SER A 4 -16.32 -13.12 20.71
CA SER A 4 -16.45 -12.07 19.70
C SER A 4 -15.45 -10.97 20.07
N SER A 5 -14.17 -11.28 19.90
CA SER A 5 -13.10 -10.27 19.89
C SER A 5 -12.34 -10.37 18.58
N TYR A 6 -13.06 -10.43 17.45
CA TYR A 6 -12.52 -10.01 16.17
C TYR A 6 -12.40 -8.49 16.23
N ARG A 7 -11.27 -8.02 16.78
CA ARG A 7 -10.91 -6.61 16.69
C ARG A 7 -10.93 -6.22 15.21
N ASP A 8 -11.59 -5.11 14.91
CA ASP A 8 -11.24 -4.27 13.77
C ASP A 8 -9.72 -4.05 13.83
N SER A 9 -8.95 -4.91 13.16
CA SER A 9 -7.51 -4.72 13.01
C SER A 9 -7.34 -3.46 12.16
N GLU A 10 -6.73 -2.43 12.77
CA GLU A 10 -6.54 -1.14 12.14
C GLU A 10 -5.65 -1.30 10.91
N LEU A 11 -6.03 -0.68 9.80
CA LEU A 11 -5.25 -0.71 8.57
C LEU A 11 -4.26 0.45 8.58
N ILE A 12 -2.97 0.13 8.58
CA ILE A 12 -1.86 1.08 8.61
C ILE A 12 -1.26 1.23 7.22
N GLU A 13 -1.08 2.47 6.78
CA GLU A 13 -0.40 2.81 5.53
C GLU A 13 1.10 2.50 5.63
N VAL A 14 1.62 1.74 4.67
CA VAL A 14 3.04 1.39 4.61
C VAL A 14 3.74 1.86 3.34
N PHE A 15 3.00 2.16 2.28
CA PHE A 15 3.57 2.63 1.02
C PHE A 15 2.62 3.54 0.23
N VAL A 16 3.17 4.56 -0.41
CA VAL A 16 2.46 5.47 -1.33
C VAL A 16 2.97 5.21 -2.74
N ALA A 17 2.12 4.66 -3.59
CA ALA A 17 2.49 4.27 -4.94
C ALA A 17 2.22 5.39 -5.95
N GLN A 18 3.19 5.67 -6.82
CA GLN A 18 3.07 6.66 -7.88
C GLN A 18 2.18 6.17 -9.04
N ASN A 19 2.12 4.85 -9.22
CA ASN A 19 1.35 4.19 -10.25
C ASN A 19 0.81 2.84 -9.76
N GLU A 20 -0.06 2.21 -10.57
CA GLU A 20 -0.67 0.92 -10.27
C GLU A 20 0.35 -0.23 -10.16
N LEU A 21 1.41 -0.17 -10.98
CA LEU A 21 2.43 -1.21 -11.05
C LEU A 21 3.21 -1.29 -9.73
N GLU A 22 3.69 -0.15 -9.22
CA GLU A 22 4.36 -0.05 -7.92
C GLU A 22 3.47 -0.56 -6.78
N ALA A 23 2.19 -0.15 -6.75
CA ALA A 23 1.25 -0.60 -5.72
C ALA A 23 1.09 -2.13 -5.74
N THR A 24 0.98 -2.71 -6.94
CA THR A 24 0.83 -4.15 -7.15
C THR A 24 2.10 -4.90 -6.76
N MET A 25 3.28 -4.42 -7.16
CA MET A 25 4.56 -5.03 -6.80
C MET A 25 4.77 -5.07 -5.28
N VAL A 26 4.48 -3.97 -4.59
CA VAL A 26 4.62 -3.91 -3.12
C VAL A 26 3.61 -4.83 -2.44
N LYS A 27 2.36 -4.87 -2.91
CA LYS A 27 1.35 -5.80 -2.39
C LYS A 27 1.80 -7.26 -2.56
N ASP A 28 2.18 -7.66 -3.77
CA ASP A 28 2.58 -9.04 -4.07
C ASP A 28 3.81 -9.46 -3.25
N MET A 29 4.77 -8.54 -3.06
CA MET A 29 5.93 -8.77 -2.18
C MET A 29 5.49 -9.03 -0.74
N LEU A 30 4.64 -8.18 -0.16
CA LEU A 30 4.16 -8.33 1.21
C LEU A 30 3.37 -9.64 1.38
N GLU A 31 2.48 -9.96 0.44
CA GLU A 31 1.72 -11.21 0.45
C GLU A 31 2.61 -12.45 0.33
N SER A 32 3.70 -12.38 -0.44
CA SER A 32 4.66 -13.49 -0.56
C SER A 32 5.43 -13.77 0.75
N GLU A 33 5.56 -12.76 1.60
CA GLU A 33 6.14 -12.86 2.95
C GLU A 33 5.08 -13.22 4.01
N GLY A 34 3.82 -13.46 3.60
CA GLY A 34 2.72 -13.84 4.47
C GLY A 34 1.98 -12.67 5.14
N ILE A 35 2.20 -11.44 4.67
CA ILE A 35 1.54 -10.24 5.19
C ILE A 35 0.34 -9.89 4.31
N ASP A 36 -0.85 -9.80 4.92
CA ASP A 36 -2.08 -9.41 4.22
C ASP A 36 -2.04 -7.91 3.89
N ALA A 37 -2.08 -7.57 2.60
CA ALA A 37 -1.90 -6.21 2.10
C ALA A 37 -3.08 -5.77 1.21
N LEU A 38 -3.52 -4.53 1.42
CA LEU A 38 -4.65 -3.93 0.72
C LEU A 38 -4.25 -2.66 -0.01
N ILE A 39 -4.59 -2.58 -1.30
CA ILE A 39 -4.40 -1.37 -2.11
C ILE A 39 -5.67 -0.52 -2.04
N ARG A 40 -5.53 0.77 -1.75
CA ARG A 40 -6.57 1.78 -2.03
C ARG A 40 -6.05 2.75 -3.08
N SER A 41 -6.67 2.73 -4.25
CA SER A 41 -6.39 3.71 -5.29
C SER A 41 -7.08 5.03 -4.95
N ASP A 42 -6.34 6.14 -5.07
CA ASP A 42 -6.85 7.51 -4.94
C ASP A 42 -7.35 8.03 -6.30
N GLN A 43 -7.72 7.11 -7.19
CA GLN A 43 -8.38 7.36 -8.47
C GLN A 43 -9.78 7.92 -8.18
N ILE A 44 -9.85 9.22 -7.87
CA ILE A 44 -11.11 9.94 -7.81
C ILE A 44 -11.73 9.79 -9.20
N VAL A 45 -12.87 9.11 -9.27
CA VAL A 45 -13.68 8.95 -10.49
C VAL A 45 -14.21 10.33 -10.87
N TRP A 46 -13.43 11.10 -11.63
CA TRP A 46 -13.90 12.38 -12.15
C TRP A 46 -14.74 12.14 -13.40
N TYR A 47 -16.05 12.29 -13.24
CA TYR A 47 -16.94 12.57 -14.35
C TYR A 47 -16.59 13.96 -14.90
N ASP A 48 -16.26 14.01 -16.20
CA ASP A 48 -16.31 15.15 -17.12
C ASP A 48 -15.54 16.44 -16.76
N GLY A 49 -14.32 16.56 -17.32
CA GLY A 49 -13.91 17.80 -17.98
C GLY A 49 -12.94 18.77 -17.29
N ILE A 50 -12.67 18.70 -15.98
CA ILE A 50 -11.76 19.67 -15.32
C ILE A 50 -10.82 18.96 -14.35
N ALA A 51 -9.61 18.65 -14.84
CA ALA A 51 -8.55 18.03 -14.07
C ALA A 51 -8.05 18.96 -12.95
N LYS A 52 -8.38 18.63 -11.70
CA LYS A 52 -7.66 19.15 -10.54
C LYS A 52 -6.68 18.10 -10.05
N ALA A 53 -5.40 18.36 -10.31
CA ALA A 53 -4.20 17.71 -9.78
C ALA A 53 -4.47 16.81 -8.55
N GLY A 54 -4.68 15.52 -8.79
CA GLY A 54 -4.86 14.53 -7.74
C GLY A 54 -3.50 14.21 -7.13
N ARG A 55 -3.18 14.86 -5.99
CA ARG A 55 -2.13 14.59 -4.98
C ARG A 55 -0.71 14.09 -5.39
N GLY A 56 -0.39 13.90 -6.66
CA GLY A 56 0.91 13.41 -7.13
C GLY A 56 1.17 11.93 -6.84
N TYR A 57 0.16 11.10 -6.56
CA TYR A 57 0.32 9.65 -6.37
C TYR A 57 -0.96 8.91 -6.81
N TRP A 58 -0.84 7.63 -7.19
CA TRP A 58 -1.95 6.82 -7.73
C TRP A 58 -2.76 6.15 -6.62
N GLY A 59 -2.10 5.68 -5.57
CA GLY A 59 -2.75 4.94 -4.50
C GLY A 59 -1.81 4.62 -3.35
N LYS A 60 -2.31 3.85 -2.39
CA LYS A 60 -1.63 3.54 -1.13
C LYS A 60 -1.80 2.06 -0.80
N VAL A 61 -0.78 1.49 -0.17
CA VAL A 61 -0.78 0.11 0.34
C VAL A 61 -0.90 0.14 1.85
N PHE A 62 -1.81 -0.68 2.37
CA PHE A 62 -2.11 -0.82 3.79
C PHE A 62 -1.91 -2.25 4.24
N VAL A 63 -1.53 -2.42 5.50
CA VAL A 63 -1.43 -3.73 6.18
C VAL A 63 -2.12 -3.63 7.54
N ARG A 64 -2.27 -4.76 8.24
CA ARG A 64 -2.74 -4.77 9.62
C ARG A 64 -1.70 -4.14 10.54
N ASP A 65 -2.15 -3.53 11.64
CA ASP A 65 -1.28 -2.97 12.68
C ASP A 65 -0.24 -3.96 13.21
N GLU A 66 -0.62 -5.23 13.37
CA GLU A 66 0.27 -6.31 13.81
C GLU A 66 1.46 -6.57 12.87
N ASP A 67 1.29 -6.27 11.57
CA ASP A 67 2.30 -6.49 10.53
C ASP A 67 3.08 -5.22 10.18
N GLU A 68 2.69 -4.06 10.71
CA GLU A 68 3.29 -2.76 10.38
C GLU A 68 4.83 -2.76 10.47
N PRO A 69 5.47 -3.23 11.55
CA PRO A 69 6.92 -3.15 11.68
C PRO A 69 7.64 -3.93 10.58
N ARG A 70 7.16 -5.16 10.32
CA ARG A 70 7.75 -6.05 9.32
C ARG A 70 7.50 -5.54 7.89
N ALA A 71 6.28 -5.06 7.63
CA ALA A 71 5.93 -4.50 6.33
C ALA A 71 6.76 -3.26 6.01
N LYS A 72 7.02 -2.37 6.98
CA LYS A 72 7.87 -1.19 6.78
C LYS A 72 9.32 -1.55 6.45
N GLU A 73 9.88 -2.59 7.09
CA GLU A 73 11.22 -3.07 6.74
C GLU A 73 11.29 -3.55 5.29
N LEU A 74 10.33 -4.38 4.87
CA LEU A 74 10.28 -4.91 3.50
C LEU A 74 10.09 -3.81 2.45
N VAL A 75 9.24 -2.82 2.76
CA VAL A 75 9.01 -1.67 1.87
C VAL A 75 10.26 -0.79 1.76
N ALA A 76 10.99 -0.56 2.84
CA ALA A 76 12.24 0.19 2.80
C ALA A 76 13.26 -0.50 1.88
N ASP A 77 13.44 -1.82 2.05
CA ASP A 77 14.32 -2.62 1.19
C ASP A 77 13.91 -2.57 -0.29
N PHE A 78 12.60 -2.50 -0.57
CA PHE A 78 12.08 -2.37 -1.94
C PHE A 78 12.47 -1.01 -2.55
N ILE A 79 12.27 0.09 -1.83
CA ILE A 79 12.58 1.45 -2.29
C ILE A 79 14.08 1.60 -2.55
N GLU A 80 14.94 1.10 -1.65
CA GLU A 80 16.40 1.17 -1.83
C GLU A 80 16.87 0.40 -3.07
N LYS A 81 16.20 -0.71 -3.42
CA LYS A 81 16.50 -1.47 -4.65
C LYS A 81 16.01 -0.78 -5.91
N ASP A 82 14.89 -0.07 -5.84
CA ASP A 82 14.33 0.69 -6.97
C ASP A 82 15.17 1.92 -7.29
N GLU A 83 15.56 2.71 -6.28
CA GLU A 83 16.42 3.90 -6.45
C GLU A 83 17.86 3.55 -6.86
N GLY A 84 18.28 2.29 -6.69
CA GLY A 84 19.59 1.78 -7.09
C GLY A 84 19.73 1.43 -8.58
N SER A 85 18.66 1.50 -9.38
CA SER A 85 18.70 1.22 -10.82
C SER A 85 18.67 2.53 -11.62
N PRO A 86 19.74 2.89 -12.36
CA PRO A 86 19.67 4.00 -13.29
C PRO A 86 18.77 3.60 -14.47
N HIS A 87 17.56 4.16 -14.51
CA HIS A 87 16.73 4.21 -15.73
C HIS A 87 17.17 5.37 -16.63
#